data_AF-A0A1F4QXC7-F1
#
_entry.id   AF-A0A1F4QXC7-F1
#
_cell.length_a   1.000
_cell.length_b   1.000
_cell.length_c   1.000
_cell.angle_alpha   90.00
_cell.angle_beta   90.00
_cell.angle_gamma   90.00
#
_symmetry.space_group_name_H-M   'P 1'
#
loop_
_entity.id
_entity.type
_entity.pdbx_description
1 polymer ?
#
loop_
_entity_poly.entity_id
_entity_poly.type
_entity_poly.pdbx_seq_one_letter_code
_entity_poly.pdbx_strand_id
1 'polypeptide(L)'
;MPNVHKANLLATLRARFGDIRKLGGSESLYAVGNEAARIYIRYSRVHPKGRTFFGLREADLRQLEGHNAFLCFLLDDGSLPLFIPYTDFEEVFRSAQTAKDGQYKVQLFTQGDALELYVARRGRFNVEVYVGLEPLAHGLDTKRLRQAADLSHSQVQTLLAGIGHIKGFDVCVPESDAGKLDWSRTARFSLRGDIPAGFDRIQGILSEIDVVWIASGRNAIEGRFEVEHSTPIYSGLLRFNDVLLTEPKVSRFSIVSNDTRRAVFSRQVFRPTFTRSGLAERVSFLEYANVLDWHERLAKGGGA
;
A
#
# COMPACT_ATOMS: atom_id res chain seq x y z
N MET A 1 -21.91 22.30 10.79
CA MET A 1 -21.38 21.64 12.01
C MET A 1 -20.10 20.91 11.65
N PRO A 2 -19.04 20.98 12.47
CA PRO A 2 -17.84 20.19 12.26
C PRO A 2 -18.20 18.70 12.19
N ASN A 3 -17.64 17.99 11.23
CA ASN A 3 -17.81 16.55 11.15
C ASN A 3 -17.15 15.91 12.39
N VAL A 4 -17.95 15.19 13.20
CA VAL A 4 -17.50 14.56 14.46
C VAL A 4 -16.35 13.59 14.21
N HIS A 5 -16.37 12.81 13.12
CA HIS A 5 -15.29 11.88 12.76
C HIS A 5 -13.97 12.64 12.49
N LYS A 6 -14.04 13.77 11.79
CA LYS A 6 -12.88 14.62 11.54
C LYS A 6 -12.36 15.24 12.84
N ALA A 7 -13.24 15.70 13.73
CA ALA A 7 -12.85 16.25 15.02
C ALA A 7 -12.14 15.21 15.90
N ASN A 8 -12.67 13.99 15.94
CA ASN A 8 -12.07 12.87 16.68
C ASN A 8 -10.70 12.47 16.10
N LEU A 9 -10.57 12.44 14.77
CA LEU A 9 -9.28 12.19 14.14
C LEU A 9 -8.27 13.27 14.51
N LEU A 10 -8.64 14.55 14.41
CA LEU A 10 -7.75 15.66 14.75
C LEU A 10 -7.30 15.60 16.22
N ALA A 11 -8.20 15.26 17.15
CA ALA A 11 -7.84 15.05 18.55
C ALA A 11 -6.82 13.91 18.72
N THR A 12 -7.04 12.79 18.03
CA THR A 12 -6.15 11.62 18.05
C THR A 12 -4.76 11.95 17.49
N LEU A 13 -4.72 12.63 16.35
CA LEU A 13 -3.48 13.09 15.74
C LEU A 13 -2.72 14.05 16.67
N ARG A 14 -3.44 14.94 17.37
CA ARG A 14 -2.82 15.91 18.27
C ARG A 14 -2.18 15.24 19.48
N ALA A 15 -2.88 14.25 20.04
CA ALA A 15 -2.38 13.45 21.16
C ALA A 15 -1.15 12.61 20.77
N ARG A 16 -1.11 12.05 19.55
CA ARG A 16 -0.06 11.11 19.12
C ARG A 16 1.15 11.78 18.48
N PHE A 17 0.95 12.88 17.76
CA PHE A 17 1.99 13.49 16.90
C PHE A 17 2.28 14.97 17.23
N GLY A 18 1.65 15.52 18.27
CA GLY A 18 1.89 16.89 18.72
C GLY A 18 1.02 17.92 18.00
N ASP A 19 1.52 19.14 17.82
CA ASP A 19 0.67 20.24 17.36
C ASP A 19 0.11 20.05 15.94
N ILE A 20 -1.10 20.57 15.74
CA ILE A 20 -1.82 20.53 14.47
C ILE A 20 -2.31 21.93 14.11
N ARG A 21 -1.90 22.37 12.93
CA ARG A 21 -2.25 23.67 12.37
C ARG A 21 -3.00 23.50 11.06
N LYS A 22 -4.17 24.13 10.93
CA LYS A 22 -4.90 24.16 9.66
C LYS A 22 -4.19 25.10 8.67
N LEU A 23 -3.99 24.67 7.43
CA LEU A 23 -3.36 25.49 6.39
C LEU A 23 -4.38 26.42 5.72
N GLY A 24 -3.92 27.59 5.28
CA GLY A 24 -4.75 28.60 4.61
C GLY A 24 -5.28 28.12 3.26
N GLY A 25 -6.42 28.65 2.82
CA GLY A 25 -7.01 28.29 1.51
C GLY A 25 -7.65 26.90 1.44
N SER A 26 -7.63 26.14 2.54
CA SER A 26 -8.25 24.82 2.63
C SER A 26 -9.04 24.64 3.93
N GLU A 27 -10.22 24.03 3.82
CA GLU A 27 -10.96 23.57 4.99
C GLU A 27 -10.48 22.21 5.51
N SER A 28 -9.60 21.54 4.78
CA SER A 28 -9.33 20.11 4.96
C SER A 28 -7.84 19.75 5.02
N LEU A 29 -6.96 20.73 4.96
CA LEU A 29 -5.51 20.53 4.92
C LEU A 29 -4.86 21.02 6.21
N TYR A 30 -3.99 20.20 6.79
CA TYR A 30 -3.41 20.41 8.11
C TYR A 30 -1.91 20.09 8.08
N ALA A 31 -1.10 20.90 8.75
CA ALA A 31 0.25 20.54 9.14
C ALA A 31 0.23 19.87 10.52
N VAL A 32 1.03 18.82 10.70
CA VAL A 32 1.12 18.01 11.91
C VAL A 32 2.57 17.89 12.37
N GLY A 33 2.80 17.91 13.68
CA GLY A 33 4.10 17.67 14.29
C GLY A 33 5.12 18.76 13.95
N ASN A 34 4.75 20.03 14.12
CA ASN A 34 5.59 21.20 13.78
C ASN A 34 6.03 21.23 12.30
N GLU A 35 5.06 21.09 11.38
CA GLU A 35 5.28 21.04 9.92
C GLU A 35 6.03 19.78 9.43
N ALA A 36 6.19 18.75 10.25
CA ALA A 36 6.83 17.49 9.85
C ALA A 36 6.04 16.72 8.78
N ALA A 37 4.71 16.85 8.75
CA ALA A 37 3.89 16.35 7.65
C ALA A 37 2.67 17.24 7.36
N ARG A 38 2.15 17.15 6.12
CA ARG A 38 0.87 17.70 5.70
C ARG A 38 -0.16 16.60 5.50
N ILE A 39 -1.38 16.81 5.96
CA ILE A 39 -2.45 15.83 5.88
C ILE A 39 -3.68 16.48 5.25
N TYR A 40 -4.14 15.91 4.14
CA TYR A 40 -5.37 16.32 3.46
C TYR A 40 -6.52 15.38 3.81
N ILE A 41 -7.37 15.80 4.74
CA ILE A 41 -8.43 14.96 5.34
C ILE A 41 -9.73 15.10 4.56
N ARG A 42 -10.19 14.00 3.96
CA ARG A 42 -11.46 13.92 3.25
C ARG A 42 -12.37 12.89 3.89
N TYR A 43 -13.63 13.27 4.05
CA TYR A 43 -14.66 12.43 4.61
C TYR A 43 -15.71 12.09 3.56
N SER A 44 -16.25 10.88 3.64
CA SER A 44 -17.45 10.46 2.93
C SER A 44 -18.35 9.65 3.86
N ARG A 45 -19.66 9.72 3.62
CA ARG A 45 -20.59 8.75 4.20
C ARG A 45 -20.52 7.45 3.41
N VAL A 46 -20.75 6.32 4.06
CA VAL A 46 -20.92 5.04 3.37
C VAL A 46 -22.35 4.95 2.83
N HIS A 47 -22.46 4.91 1.50
CA HIS A 47 -23.73 4.80 0.78
C HIS A 47 -24.11 3.33 0.52
N PRO A 48 -25.37 3.05 0.11
CA PRO A 48 -25.79 1.68 -0.21
C PRO A 48 -24.83 0.97 -1.16
N LYS A 49 -24.59 -0.31 -0.86
CA LYS A 49 -23.57 -1.18 -1.49
C LYS A 49 -22.11 -0.79 -1.17
N GLY A 50 -21.86 -0.17 -0.02
CA GLY A 50 -20.51 0.18 0.44
C GLY A 50 -19.83 1.28 -0.38
N ARG A 51 -20.60 2.08 -1.14
CA ARG A 51 -20.05 3.11 -2.03
C ARG A 51 -19.65 4.34 -1.24
N THR A 52 -18.54 4.95 -1.63
CA THR A 52 -18.02 6.18 -1.01
C THR A 52 -17.68 7.18 -2.10
N PHE A 53 -17.74 8.47 -1.79
CA PHE A 53 -17.44 9.54 -2.74
C PHE A 53 -16.61 10.64 -2.09
N PHE A 54 -15.44 10.89 -2.67
CA PHE A 54 -14.56 11.98 -2.26
C PHE A 54 -14.23 12.85 -3.48
N GLY A 55 -14.18 14.16 -3.24
CA GLY A 55 -13.60 15.12 -4.18
C GLY A 55 -12.24 15.56 -3.65
N LEU A 56 -11.19 15.55 -4.46
CA LEU A 56 -9.90 16.13 -4.09
C LEU A 56 -9.72 17.42 -4.90
N ARG A 57 -9.63 18.58 -4.23
CA ARG A 57 -9.43 19.85 -4.94
C ARG A 57 -8.00 19.91 -5.46
N GLU A 58 -7.84 20.28 -6.72
CA GLU A 58 -6.52 20.45 -7.32
C GLU A 58 -5.64 21.43 -6.52
N ALA A 59 -6.22 22.55 -6.07
CA ALA A 59 -5.52 23.54 -5.25
C ALA A 59 -5.06 23.01 -3.87
N ASP A 60 -5.75 22.00 -3.32
CA ASP A 60 -5.31 21.35 -2.07
C ASP A 60 -4.20 20.34 -2.36
N LEU A 61 -4.29 19.56 -3.45
CA LEU A 61 -3.24 18.62 -3.86
C LEU A 61 -1.92 19.33 -4.19
N ARG A 62 -1.96 20.48 -4.85
CA ARG A 62 -0.77 21.31 -5.11
C ARG A 62 -0.06 21.74 -3.83
N GLN A 63 -0.77 21.90 -2.72
CA GLN A 63 -0.15 22.21 -1.42
C GLN A 63 0.51 21.00 -0.76
N LEU A 64 0.32 19.79 -1.29
CA LEU A 64 1.00 18.58 -0.83
C LEU A 64 2.31 18.33 -1.60
N GLU A 65 2.44 18.88 -2.81
CA GLU A 65 3.63 18.73 -3.66
C GLU A 65 4.90 19.21 -2.95
N GLY A 66 5.96 18.41 -2.99
CA GLY A 66 7.25 18.72 -2.36
C GLY A 66 7.26 18.63 -0.82
N HIS A 67 6.19 18.17 -0.19
CA HIS A 67 6.11 17.98 1.26
C HIS A 67 5.95 16.50 1.62
N ASN A 68 6.39 16.13 2.82
CA ASN A 68 5.98 14.87 3.45
C ASN A 68 4.47 14.96 3.69
N ALA A 69 3.68 14.32 2.82
CA ALA A 69 2.26 14.61 2.72
C ALA A 69 1.44 13.34 2.61
N PHE A 70 0.24 13.37 3.19
CA PHE A 70 -0.69 12.24 3.23
C PHE A 70 -2.09 12.67 2.79
N LEU A 71 -2.71 11.86 1.94
CA LEU A 71 -4.15 11.85 1.74
C LEU A 71 -4.77 11.03 2.88
N CYS A 72 -5.71 11.64 3.61
CA CYS A 72 -6.42 10.96 4.67
C CYS A 72 -7.89 10.76 4.29
N PHE A 73 -8.36 9.51 4.24
CA PHE A 73 -9.77 9.19 3.97
C PHE A 73 -10.46 8.68 5.23
N LEU A 74 -11.62 9.29 5.52
CA LEU A 74 -12.46 9.00 6.68
C LEU A 74 -13.86 8.55 6.26
N LEU A 75 -14.38 7.53 6.94
CA LEU A 75 -15.72 6.98 6.78
C LEU A 75 -16.52 7.09 8.08
N ASP A 76 -17.84 6.92 7.99
CA ASP A 76 -18.78 6.94 9.14
C ASP A 76 -19.25 5.57 9.61
N ASP A 77 -18.69 4.49 9.07
CA ASP A 77 -19.03 3.10 9.41
C ASP A 77 -18.16 2.50 10.53
N GLY A 78 -17.27 3.30 11.12
CA GLY A 78 -16.33 2.86 12.16
C GLY A 78 -15.02 2.28 11.62
N SER A 79 -14.84 2.21 10.29
CA SER A 79 -13.57 1.83 9.68
C SER A 79 -12.43 2.74 10.13
N LEU A 80 -11.23 2.16 10.27
CA LEU A 80 -10.03 2.92 10.56
C LEU A 80 -9.73 3.95 9.46
N PRO A 81 -9.13 5.11 9.81
CA PRO A 81 -8.72 6.09 8.80
C PRO A 81 -7.68 5.50 7.86
N LEU A 82 -7.71 5.92 6.60
CA LEU A 82 -6.70 5.58 5.61
C LEU A 82 -5.71 6.74 5.48
N PHE A 83 -4.40 6.50 5.57
CA PHE A 83 -3.34 7.50 5.40
C PHE A 83 -2.39 7.12 4.27
N ILE A 84 -2.67 7.61 3.07
CA ILE A 84 -1.89 7.31 1.87
C ILE A 84 -0.84 8.41 1.66
N PRO A 85 0.46 8.09 1.52
CA PRO A 85 1.45 9.08 1.12
C PRO A 85 1.07 9.70 -0.23
N TYR A 86 1.08 11.03 -0.34
CA TYR A 86 0.67 11.74 -1.55
C TYR A 86 1.60 11.44 -2.73
N THR A 87 2.89 11.22 -2.47
CA THR A 87 3.91 10.84 -3.45
C THR A 87 3.54 9.59 -4.25
N ASP A 88 2.78 8.66 -3.65
CA ASP A 88 2.32 7.41 -4.27
C ASP A 88 1.32 7.68 -5.40
N PHE A 89 0.52 8.73 -5.26
CA PHE A 89 -0.54 9.10 -6.19
C PHE A 89 -0.26 10.41 -6.93
N GLU A 90 0.89 11.05 -6.71
CA GLU A 90 1.22 12.32 -7.34
C GLU A 90 1.16 12.20 -8.87
N GLU A 91 1.77 11.17 -9.45
CA GLU A 91 1.74 10.94 -10.91
C GLU A 91 0.33 10.53 -11.41
N VAL A 92 -0.44 9.82 -10.57
CA VAL A 92 -1.84 9.49 -10.86
C VAL A 92 -2.65 10.77 -11.05
N PHE A 93 -2.53 11.72 -10.11
CA PHE A 93 -3.27 12.97 -10.13
C PHE A 93 -2.73 13.97 -11.15
N ARG A 94 -1.40 14.03 -11.34
CA ARG A 94 -0.74 14.85 -12.36
C ARG A 94 -1.20 14.48 -13.76
N SER A 95 -1.31 13.18 -14.04
CA SER A 95 -1.83 12.73 -15.33
C SER A 95 -3.36 12.89 -15.42
N ALA A 96 -4.12 12.76 -14.32
CA ALA A 96 -5.58 12.82 -14.32
C ALA A 96 -6.19 14.17 -14.72
N GLN A 97 -7.43 14.11 -15.23
CA GLN A 97 -8.24 15.29 -15.49
C GLN A 97 -9.22 15.53 -14.35
N THR A 98 -9.35 16.78 -13.94
CA THR A 98 -10.36 17.20 -12.97
C THR A 98 -11.77 17.21 -13.58
N ALA A 99 -12.78 17.08 -12.74
CA ALA A 99 -14.16 17.37 -13.15
C ALA A 99 -14.36 18.89 -13.32
N LYS A 100 -15.52 19.30 -13.85
CA LYS A 100 -15.85 20.72 -14.10
C LYS A 100 -15.74 21.62 -12.86
N ASP A 101 -15.82 21.05 -11.66
CA ASP A 101 -15.71 21.73 -10.38
C ASP A 101 -14.26 21.80 -9.85
N GLY A 102 -13.26 21.45 -10.65
CA GLY A 102 -11.85 21.49 -10.28
C GLY A 102 -11.43 20.40 -9.28
N GLN A 103 -12.23 19.33 -9.16
CA GLN A 103 -11.97 18.23 -8.24
C GLN A 103 -11.70 16.91 -8.97
N TYR A 104 -10.70 16.17 -8.50
CA TYR A 104 -10.57 14.75 -8.82
C TYR A 104 -11.62 13.97 -8.05
N LYS A 105 -12.29 13.03 -8.73
CA LYS A 105 -13.31 12.18 -8.11
C LYS A 105 -12.69 10.84 -7.77
N VAL A 106 -12.71 10.49 -6.49
CA VAL A 106 -12.16 9.23 -5.98
C VAL A 106 -13.17 8.51 -5.09
N GLN A 107 -13.07 7.19 -5.05
CA GLN A 107 -13.96 6.31 -4.28
C GLN A 107 -13.13 5.19 -3.65
N LEU A 108 -13.48 4.77 -2.44
CA LEU A 108 -12.98 3.54 -1.84
C LEU A 108 -13.94 2.39 -2.14
N PHE A 109 -13.38 1.25 -2.52
CA PHE A 109 -14.08 0.00 -2.76
C PHE A 109 -13.47 -1.11 -1.90
N THR A 110 -14.31 -1.93 -1.30
CA THR A 110 -13.88 -3.16 -0.63
C THR A 110 -14.29 -4.35 -1.49
N GLN A 111 -13.32 -5.17 -1.89
CA GLN A 111 -13.55 -6.40 -2.67
C GLN A 111 -12.86 -7.58 -1.99
N GLY A 112 -13.63 -8.47 -1.37
CA GLY A 112 -13.08 -9.49 -0.47
C GLY A 112 -12.32 -8.83 0.67
N ASP A 113 -11.08 -9.26 0.92
CA ASP A 113 -10.21 -8.64 1.94
C ASP A 113 -9.42 -7.41 1.41
N ALA A 114 -9.60 -6.99 0.15
CA ALA A 114 -8.82 -5.90 -0.42
C ALA A 114 -9.58 -4.57 -0.33
N LEU A 115 -8.86 -3.53 0.07
CA LEU A 115 -9.30 -2.15 -0.02
C LEU A 115 -8.65 -1.46 -1.22
N GLU A 116 -9.46 -0.89 -2.11
CA GLU A 116 -9.01 -0.22 -3.33
C GLU A 116 -9.45 1.25 -3.39
N LEU A 117 -8.55 2.15 -3.77
CA LEU A 117 -8.87 3.52 -4.14
C LEU A 117 -9.08 3.61 -5.66
N TYR A 118 -10.30 3.86 -6.09
CA TYR A 118 -10.61 4.22 -7.47
C TYR A 118 -10.38 5.70 -7.71
N VAL A 119 -9.58 6.01 -8.73
CA VAL A 119 -9.40 7.36 -9.25
C VAL A 119 -10.04 7.42 -10.64
N ALA A 120 -10.99 8.35 -10.81
CA ALA A 120 -11.77 8.44 -12.04
C ALA A 120 -10.87 8.52 -13.29
N ARG A 121 -11.13 7.63 -14.25
CA ARG A 121 -10.38 7.49 -15.53
C ARG A 121 -8.89 7.12 -15.39
N ARG A 122 -8.42 6.82 -14.18
CA ARG A 122 -7.04 6.35 -13.92
C ARG A 122 -6.97 4.90 -13.49
N GLY A 123 -8.04 4.41 -12.86
CA GLY A 123 -8.15 3.02 -12.44
C GLY A 123 -8.37 2.86 -10.95
N ARG A 124 -8.34 1.62 -10.47
CA ARG A 124 -8.34 1.28 -9.03
C ARG A 124 -6.92 1.08 -8.53
N PHE A 125 -6.66 1.18 -7.25
CA PHE A 125 -5.33 0.99 -6.68
C PHE A 125 -5.48 0.33 -5.32
N ASN A 126 -4.79 -0.77 -5.03
CA ASN A 126 -4.84 -1.36 -3.70
C ASN A 126 -4.20 -0.43 -2.67
N VAL A 127 -4.92 -0.15 -1.58
CA VAL A 127 -4.54 0.78 -0.52
C VAL A 127 -4.65 0.16 0.88
N GLU A 128 -4.81 -1.16 0.98
CA GLU A 128 -5.02 -1.87 2.26
C GLU A 128 -3.88 -1.61 3.27
N VAL A 129 -2.65 -1.49 2.78
CA VAL A 129 -1.47 -1.22 3.61
C VAL A 129 -1.52 0.14 4.32
N TYR A 130 -2.28 1.09 3.81
CA TYR A 130 -2.36 2.46 4.33
C TYR A 130 -3.42 2.62 5.42
N VAL A 131 -4.05 1.53 5.85
CA VAL A 131 -5.10 1.54 6.87
C VAL A 131 -4.49 1.72 8.27
N GLY A 132 -5.08 2.64 9.04
CA GLY A 132 -4.66 2.96 10.40
C GLY A 132 -3.74 4.17 10.48
N LEU A 133 -3.32 4.50 11.70
CA LEU A 133 -2.45 5.66 11.97
C LEU A 133 -0.97 5.37 11.70
N GLU A 134 -0.64 4.10 11.48
CA GLU A 134 0.73 3.63 11.35
C GLU A 134 1.46 4.24 10.14
N PRO A 135 0.91 4.26 8.91
CA PRO A 135 1.60 4.88 7.77
C PRO A 135 2.05 6.32 8.05
N LEU A 136 1.20 7.11 8.70
CA LEU A 136 1.55 8.46 9.12
C LEU A 136 2.64 8.48 10.19
N ALA A 137 2.54 7.60 11.20
CA ALA A 137 3.56 7.49 12.22
C ALA A 137 4.95 7.20 11.63
N HIS A 138 5.02 6.36 10.59
CA HIS A 138 6.28 6.05 9.90
C HIS A 138 6.84 7.22 9.12
N GLY A 139 6.00 7.95 8.38
CA GLY A 139 6.45 9.17 7.71
C GLY A 139 7.00 10.22 8.66
N LEU A 140 6.72 10.10 9.97
CA LEU A 140 7.19 11.02 11.00
C LEU A 140 8.37 10.46 11.83
N ASP A 141 8.65 9.15 11.80
CA ASP A 141 9.70 8.51 12.61
C ASP A 141 11.01 8.31 11.83
N THR A 142 11.90 9.29 11.94
CA THR A 142 13.23 9.26 11.29
C THR A 142 14.13 8.11 11.74
N LYS A 143 13.97 7.59 12.96
CA LYS A 143 14.77 6.46 13.46
C LYS A 143 14.33 5.16 12.81
N ARG A 144 13.01 4.94 12.72
CA ARG A 144 12.45 3.78 12.01
C ARG A 144 12.74 3.83 10.51
N LEU A 145 12.63 4.99 9.88
CA LEU A 145 13.01 5.15 8.47
C LEU A 145 14.47 4.73 8.21
N ARG A 146 15.39 5.04 9.14
CA ARG A 146 16.79 4.54 9.06
C ARG A 146 16.87 3.03 9.23
N GLN A 147 16.22 2.46 10.25
CA GLN A 147 16.21 1.01 10.45
C GLN A 147 15.65 0.26 9.24
N ALA A 148 14.59 0.79 8.64
CA ALA A 148 14.00 0.23 7.43
C ALA A 148 14.90 0.40 6.20
N ALA A 149 15.62 1.51 6.08
CA ALA A 149 16.58 1.74 5.00
C ALA A 149 17.77 0.77 5.06
N ASP A 150 18.14 0.32 6.26
CA ASP A 150 19.21 -0.66 6.48
C ASP A 150 18.78 -2.12 6.25
N LEU A 151 17.50 -2.38 5.99
CA LEU A 151 17.02 -3.74 5.73
C LEU A 151 17.54 -4.26 4.39
N SER A 152 18.14 -5.45 4.43
CA SER A 152 18.53 -6.18 3.22
C SER A 152 17.31 -6.75 2.50
N HIS A 153 17.47 -7.08 1.22
CA HIS A 153 16.47 -7.81 0.43
C HIS A 153 15.99 -9.08 1.15
N SER A 154 16.90 -9.92 1.65
CA SER A 154 16.54 -11.16 2.36
C SER A 154 15.81 -10.92 3.68
N GLN A 155 16.11 -9.83 4.40
CA GLN A 155 15.39 -9.45 5.61
C GLN A 155 13.95 -9.04 5.31
N VAL A 156 13.74 -8.26 4.25
CA VAL A 156 12.39 -7.85 3.82
C VAL A 156 11.59 -9.06 3.31
N GLN A 157 12.19 -9.93 2.50
CA GLN A 157 11.59 -11.21 2.11
C GLN A 157 11.17 -12.03 3.35
N THR A 158 12.04 -12.11 4.36
CA THR A 158 11.75 -12.87 5.59
C THR A 158 10.59 -12.26 6.40
N LEU A 159 10.52 -10.94 6.49
CA LEU A 159 9.41 -10.24 7.17
C LEU A 159 8.08 -10.47 6.45
N LEU A 160 8.05 -10.36 5.12
CA LEU A 160 6.87 -10.66 4.29
C LEU A 160 6.44 -12.12 4.44
N ALA A 161 7.40 -13.04 4.47
CA ALA A 161 7.12 -14.44 4.69
C ALA A 161 6.51 -14.66 6.09
N GLY A 162 7.08 -14.05 7.13
CA GLY A 162 6.55 -14.07 8.50
C GLY A 162 5.13 -13.51 8.61
N ILE A 163 4.84 -12.40 7.93
CA ILE A 163 3.49 -11.82 7.87
C ILE A 163 2.50 -12.82 7.27
N GLY A 164 2.85 -13.44 6.14
CA GLY A 164 2.00 -14.44 5.49
C GLY A 164 1.69 -15.62 6.43
N HIS A 165 2.71 -16.11 7.12
CA HIS A 165 2.57 -17.19 8.10
C HIS A 165 1.67 -16.80 9.28
N ILE A 166 1.87 -15.62 9.88
CA ILE A 166 1.02 -15.14 10.99
C ILE A 166 -0.44 -15.00 10.55
N LYS A 167 -0.67 -14.61 9.29
CA LYS A 167 -2.03 -14.55 8.70
C LYS A 167 -2.63 -15.92 8.36
N GLY A 168 -1.90 -17.02 8.56
CA GLY A 168 -2.37 -18.38 8.29
C GLY A 168 -2.29 -18.78 6.81
N PHE A 169 -1.43 -18.14 6.02
CA PHE A 169 -1.16 -18.54 4.64
C PHE A 169 0.02 -19.52 4.57
N ASP A 170 -0.01 -20.40 3.57
CA ASP A 170 1.19 -21.09 3.13
C ASP A 170 2.06 -20.09 2.36
N VAL A 171 3.38 -20.13 2.57
CA VAL A 171 4.31 -19.16 1.99
C VAL A 171 5.33 -19.85 1.11
N CYS A 172 5.43 -19.42 -0.13
CA CYS A 172 6.49 -19.79 -1.06
C CYS A 172 7.48 -18.64 -1.23
N VAL A 173 8.75 -18.99 -1.36
CA VAL A 173 9.85 -18.09 -1.74
C VAL A 173 10.71 -18.82 -2.78
N PRO A 174 11.48 -18.13 -3.62
CA PRO A 174 12.38 -18.78 -4.57
C PRO A 174 13.36 -19.73 -3.85
N GLU A 175 13.61 -20.91 -4.43
CA GLU A 175 14.51 -21.91 -3.85
C GLU A 175 15.92 -21.36 -3.65
N SER A 176 16.36 -20.51 -4.58
CA SER A 176 17.65 -19.80 -4.55
C SER A 176 17.80 -18.85 -3.36
N ASP A 177 16.70 -18.43 -2.73
CA ASP A 177 16.66 -17.46 -1.63
C ASP A 177 16.23 -18.08 -0.30
N ALA A 178 15.57 -19.23 -0.29
CA ALA A 178 15.10 -19.90 0.92
C ALA A 178 16.21 -20.09 1.99
N GLY A 179 17.44 -20.39 1.54
CA GLY A 179 18.61 -20.53 2.42
C GLY A 179 19.20 -19.22 2.93
N LYS A 180 18.86 -18.07 2.33
CA LYS A 180 19.38 -16.74 2.66
C LYS A 180 18.48 -15.94 3.61
N LEU A 181 17.28 -16.45 3.90
CA LEU A 181 16.32 -15.80 4.78
C LEU A 181 16.91 -15.58 6.18
N ASP A 182 16.65 -14.40 6.74
CA ASP A 182 17.12 -13.97 8.05
C ASP A 182 16.06 -14.27 9.13
N TRP A 183 16.06 -15.51 9.62
CA TRP A 183 15.14 -15.98 10.64
C TRP A 183 15.30 -15.31 12.02
N SER A 184 16.26 -14.38 12.19
CA SER A 184 16.27 -13.52 13.38
C SER A 184 15.15 -12.47 13.37
N ARG A 185 14.54 -12.23 12.20
CA ARG A 185 13.48 -11.22 12.00
C ARG A 185 12.07 -11.72 12.30
N THR A 186 11.85 -13.03 12.34
CA THR A 186 10.53 -13.62 12.60
C THR A 186 10.66 -15.03 13.17
N ALA A 187 9.64 -15.49 13.89
CA ALA A 187 9.57 -16.89 14.30
C ALA A 187 9.69 -17.81 13.07
N ARG A 188 10.48 -18.88 13.18
CA ARG A 188 10.73 -19.80 12.08
C ARG A 188 9.51 -20.69 11.83
N PHE A 189 9.19 -20.90 10.55
CA PHE A 189 8.10 -21.76 10.10
C PHE A 189 8.48 -22.49 8.81
N SER A 190 7.64 -23.45 8.40
CA SER A 190 7.85 -24.23 7.18
C SER A 190 7.41 -23.44 5.95
N LEU A 191 8.32 -23.29 4.99
CA LEU A 191 8.01 -22.78 3.66
C LEU A 191 7.37 -23.89 2.82
N ARG A 192 6.45 -23.50 1.95
CA ARG A 192 5.87 -24.38 0.93
C ARG A 192 6.80 -24.41 -0.28
N GLY A 193 7.20 -25.61 -0.69
CA GLY A 193 8.11 -25.80 -1.84
C GLY A 193 7.43 -25.69 -3.20
N ASP A 194 6.13 -26.02 -3.28
CA ASP A 194 5.42 -26.13 -4.56
C ASP A 194 4.28 -25.13 -4.73
N ILE A 195 4.19 -24.56 -5.92
CA ILE A 195 3.04 -23.76 -6.36
C ILE A 195 1.80 -24.68 -6.49
N PRO A 196 0.59 -24.22 -6.14
CA PRO A 196 -0.61 -25.04 -6.20
C PRO A 196 -0.95 -25.53 -7.61
N ALA A 197 -1.49 -26.76 -7.70
CA ALA A 197 -2.04 -27.30 -8.94
C ALA A 197 -3.13 -26.37 -9.52
N GLY A 198 -3.10 -26.14 -10.83
CA GLY A 198 -3.95 -25.16 -11.51
C GLY A 198 -3.25 -23.86 -11.90
N PHE A 199 -2.00 -23.68 -11.49
CA PHE A 199 -1.13 -22.57 -11.93
C PHE A 199 0.04 -23.04 -12.79
N ASP A 200 -0.04 -24.23 -13.38
CA ASP A 200 1.06 -24.87 -14.12
C ASP A 200 1.63 -23.97 -15.24
N ARG A 201 0.77 -23.17 -15.88
CA ARG A 201 1.15 -22.23 -16.96
C ARG A 201 2.02 -21.07 -16.49
N ILE A 202 1.93 -20.70 -15.22
CA ILE A 202 2.67 -19.58 -14.62
C ILE A 202 3.61 -20.04 -13.51
N GLN A 203 3.76 -21.34 -13.29
CA GLN A 203 4.57 -21.89 -12.20
C GLN A 203 6.00 -21.37 -12.24
N GLY A 204 6.63 -21.36 -13.42
CA GLY A 204 7.98 -20.84 -13.60
C GLY A 204 8.11 -19.33 -13.39
N ILE A 205 7.01 -18.56 -13.51
CA ILE A 205 7.03 -17.12 -13.20
C ILE A 205 6.83 -16.92 -11.70
N LEU A 206 5.90 -17.66 -11.09
CA LEU A 206 5.61 -17.59 -9.66
C LEU A 206 6.78 -18.05 -8.79
N SER A 207 7.59 -19.00 -9.27
CA SER A 207 8.80 -19.45 -8.57
C SER A 207 9.91 -18.39 -8.51
N GLU A 208 9.85 -17.38 -9.37
CA GLU A 208 10.80 -16.26 -9.42
C GLU A 208 10.31 -15.03 -8.65
N ILE A 209 9.06 -15.04 -8.15
CA ILE A 209 8.52 -13.97 -7.32
C ILE A 209 9.05 -14.16 -5.90
N ASP A 210 9.63 -13.10 -5.34
CA ASP A 210 10.33 -13.12 -4.04
C ASP A 210 9.51 -13.71 -2.89
N VAL A 211 8.22 -13.38 -2.79
CA VAL A 211 7.32 -13.98 -1.80
C VAL A 211 5.92 -14.16 -2.41
N VAL A 212 5.35 -15.36 -2.28
CA VAL A 212 3.99 -15.69 -2.69
C VAL A 212 3.22 -16.27 -1.51
N TRP A 213 2.02 -15.75 -1.26
CA TRP A 213 1.09 -16.25 -0.25
C TRP A 213 -0.04 -17.04 -0.87
N ILE A 214 -0.33 -18.19 -0.28
CA ILE A 214 -1.32 -19.14 -0.77
C ILE A 214 -2.31 -19.45 0.35
N ALA A 215 -3.60 -19.33 0.06
CA ALA A 215 -4.67 -19.72 0.97
C ALA A 215 -4.63 -21.23 1.25
N SER A 216 -4.40 -21.60 2.51
CA SER A 216 -4.40 -22.99 2.95
C SER A 216 -5.75 -23.66 2.62
N GLY A 217 -5.71 -24.77 1.90
CA GLY A 217 -6.88 -25.57 1.53
C GLY A 217 -7.71 -25.10 0.33
N ARG A 218 -7.43 -23.93 -0.27
CA ARG A 218 -8.18 -23.42 -1.44
C ARG A 218 -7.36 -23.31 -2.73
N ASN A 219 -6.06 -23.64 -2.69
CA ASN A 219 -5.14 -23.49 -3.83
C ASN A 219 -5.31 -22.11 -4.53
N ALA A 220 -5.50 -21.05 -3.75
CA ALA A 220 -5.68 -19.69 -4.24
C ALA A 220 -4.49 -18.83 -3.84
N ILE A 221 -3.99 -18.01 -4.76
CA ILE A 221 -2.89 -17.07 -4.50
C ILE A 221 -3.50 -15.76 -3.98
N GLU A 222 -3.08 -15.36 -2.78
CA GLU A 222 -3.67 -14.23 -2.03
C GLU A 222 -2.79 -12.98 -2.04
N GLY A 223 -1.48 -13.15 -2.24
CA GLY A 223 -0.52 -12.03 -2.27
C GLY A 223 0.77 -12.42 -2.96
N ARG A 224 1.38 -11.46 -3.67
CA ARG A 224 2.66 -11.62 -4.37
C ARG A 224 3.49 -10.35 -4.20
N PHE A 225 4.74 -10.54 -3.81
CA PHE A 225 5.64 -9.44 -3.45
C PHE A 225 6.96 -9.59 -4.20
N GLU A 226 7.42 -8.48 -4.78
CA GLU A 226 8.71 -8.36 -5.47
C GLU A 226 9.54 -7.30 -4.73
N VAL A 227 10.58 -7.75 -4.05
CA VAL A 227 11.49 -6.96 -3.22
C VAL A 227 12.60 -6.37 -4.09
N GLU A 228 12.33 -5.21 -4.67
CA GLU A 228 13.24 -4.54 -5.60
C GLU A 228 14.26 -3.67 -4.84
N HIS A 229 15.40 -4.26 -4.47
CA HIS A 229 16.48 -3.56 -3.74
C HIS A 229 17.44 -2.84 -4.70
N SER A 230 18.08 -3.60 -5.60
CA SER A 230 19.06 -3.13 -6.58
C SER A 230 18.65 -3.42 -8.02
N THR A 231 17.81 -4.44 -8.22
CA THR A 231 17.21 -4.81 -9.51
C THR A 231 16.25 -3.73 -10.01
N PRO A 232 16.02 -3.58 -11.32
CA PRO A 232 15.07 -2.59 -11.82
C PRO A 232 13.62 -3.01 -11.53
N ILE A 233 12.81 -2.09 -10.96
CA ILE A 233 11.35 -2.27 -10.72
C ILE A 233 10.59 -2.80 -11.95
N TYR A 234 11.09 -2.51 -13.14
CA TYR A 234 10.51 -2.95 -14.39
C TYR A 234 10.44 -4.49 -14.50
N SER A 235 11.41 -5.22 -13.94
CA SER A 235 11.44 -6.69 -13.98
C SER A 235 10.30 -7.30 -13.18
N GLY A 236 10.13 -6.91 -11.91
CA GLY A 236 8.99 -7.37 -11.11
C GLY A 236 7.63 -7.00 -11.74
N LEU A 237 7.51 -5.78 -12.30
CA LEU A 237 6.29 -5.38 -13.01
C LEU A 237 5.99 -6.25 -14.23
N LEU A 238 7.00 -6.66 -15.01
CA LEU A 238 6.80 -7.57 -16.14
C LEU A 238 6.35 -8.96 -15.69
N ARG A 239 7.00 -9.55 -14.67
CA ARG A 239 6.58 -10.85 -14.12
C ARG A 239 5.12 -10.81 -13.65
N PHE A 240 4.73 -9.75 -12.95
CA PHE A 240 3.34 -9.54 -12.53
C PHE A 240 2.38 -9.38 -13.71
N ASN A 241 2.81 -8.69 -14.77
CA ASN A 241 2.02 -8.53 -15.98
C ASN A 241 1.79 -9.87 -16.70
N ASP A 242 2.83 -10.70 -16.80
CA ASP A 242 2.75 -12.01 -17.44
C ASP A 242 1.83 -12.96 -16.66
N VAL A 243 1.93 -12.94 -15.33
CA VAL A 243 0.99 -13.67 -14.46
C VAL A 243 -0.44 -13.17 -14.68
N LEU A 244 -0.66 -11.86 -14.71
CA LEU A 244 -2.00 -11.30 -14.85
C LEU A 244 -2.64 -11.63 -16.22
N LEU A 245 -1.85 -11.58 -17.29
CA LEU A 245 -2.34 -11.89 -18.64
C LEU A 245 -2.62 -13.38 -18.82
N THR A 246 -1.88 -14.25 -18.13
CA THR A 246 -2.05 -15.70 -18.23
C THR A 246 -3.17 -16.20 -17.30
N GLU A 247 -3.23 -15.67 -16.07
CA GLU A 247 -4.22 -16.03 -15.05
C GLU A 247 -4.93 -14.78 -14.50
N PRO A 248 -5.93 -14.24 -15.21
CA PRO A 248 -6.57 -12.96 -14.85
C PRO A 248 -7.31 -12.94 -13.52
N LYS A 249 -7.60 -14.13 -12.96
CA LYS A 249 -8.22 -14.27 -11.63
C LYS A 249 -7.27 -13.91 -10.50
N VAL A 250 -5.96 -13.95 -10.75
CA VAL A 250 -4.97 -13.71 -9.70
C VAL A 250 -4.75 -12.22 -9.53
N SER A 251 -4.92 -11.74 -8.30
CA SER A 251 -4.96 -10.31 -7.96
C SER A 251 -4.04 -9.99 -6.79
N ARG A 252 -3.84 -8.70 -6.48
CA ARG A 252 -2.94 -8.21 -5.43
C ARG A 252 -1.47 -8.50 -5.73
N PHE A 253 -0.83 -7.52 -6.34
CA PHE A 253 0.59 -7.50 -6.61
C PHE A 253 1.22 -6.37 -5.80
N SER A 254 2.43 -6.56 -5.28
CA SER A 254 3.12 -5.51 -4.53
C SER A 254 4.59 -5.46 -4.92
N ILE A 255 5.03 -4.29 -5.38
CA ILE A 255 6.45 -3.97 -5.46
C ILE A 255 6.88 -3.46 -4.09
N VAL A 256 7.93 -4.02 -3.52
CA VAL A 256 8.43 -3.69 -2.19
C VAL A 256 9.83 -3.11 -2.34
N SER A 257 10.04 -1.87 -1.92
CA SER A 257 11.33 -1.19 -2.14
C SER A 257 11.60 -0.11 -1.10
N ASN A 258 12.73 0.60 -1.23
CA ASN A 258 12.98 1.81 -0.45
C ASN A 258 12.22 3.02 -1.04
N ASP A 259 12.00 4.05 -0.23
CA ASP A 259 11.22 5.23 -0.63
C ASP A 259 11.81 5.95 -1.87
N THR A 260 13.14 5.96 -2.02
CA THR A 260 13.79 6.62 -3.18
C THR A 260 13.35 6.06 -4.54
N ARG A 261 12.83 4.82 -4.56
CA ARG A 261 12.40 4.12 -5.77
C ARG A 261 10.91 4.26 -6.06
N ARG A 262 10.15 4.90 -5.17
CA ARG A 262 8.72 5.17 -5.34
C ARG A 262 8.40 5.99 -6.59
N ALA A 263 9.12 7.08 -6.82
CA ALA A 263 8.95 7.89 -8.03
C ALA A 263 9.27 7.09 -9.32
N VAL A 264 10.23 6.17 -9.24
CA VAL A 264 10.56 5.27 -10.36
C VAL A 264 9.42 4.29 -10.61
N PHE A 265 8.87 3.69 -9.55
CA PHE A 265 7.70 2.81 -9.65
C PHE A 265 6.52 3.52 -10.29
N SER A 266 6.14 4.71 -9.79
CA SER A 266 5.02 5.49 -10.32
C SER A 266 5.20 5.77 -11.82
N ARG A 267 6.41 6.16 -12.24
CA ARG A 267 6.69 6.36 -13.68
C ARG A 267 6.56 5.07 -14.50
N GLN A 268 7.03 3.94 -13.98
CA GLN A 268 6.99 2.67 -14.71
C GLN A 268 5.59 2.09 -14.79
N VAL A 269 4.83 2.09 -13.69
CA VAL A 269 3.51 1.45 -13.62
C VAL A 269 2.48 2.11 -14.54
N PHE A 270 2.60 3.42 -14.83
CA PHE A 270 1.70 4.12 -15.77
C PHE A 270 2.07 3.99 -17.24
N ARG A 271 3.06 3.17 -17.60
CA ARG A 271 3.38 2.90 -19.00
C ARG A 271 2.19 2.25 -19.72
N PRO A 272 2.03 2.46 -21.05
CA PRO A 272 0.92 1.91 -21.82
C PRO A 272 0.73 0.40 -21.67
N THR A 273 1.81 -0.37 -21.50
CA THR A 273 1.75 -1.83 -21.36
C THR A 273 0.97 -2.26 -20.11
N PHE A 274 1.25 -1.66 -18.95
CA PHE A 274 0.64 -2.03 -17.67
C PHE A 274 -0.73 -1.39 -17.45
N THR A 275 -0.96 -0.22 -18.05
CA THR A 275 -2.29 0.42 -18.02
C THR A 275 -3.27 -0.34 -18.91
N ARG A 276 -2.87 -0.79 -20.11
CA ARG A 276 -3.75 -1.56 -21.01
C ARG A 276 -4.03 -2.99 -20.52
N SER A 277 -3.10 -3.62 -19.80
CA SER A 277 -3.35 -4.93 -19.18
C SER A 277 -4.20 -4.85 -17.91
N GLY A 278 -4.36 -3.65 -17.34
CA GLY A 278 -5.00 -3.43 -16.04
C GLY A 278 -4.11 -3.78 -14.85
N LEU A 279 -2.81 -4.07 -15.07
CA LEU A 279 -1.87 -4.31 -13.97
C LEU A 279 -1.69 -3.07 -13.11
N ALA A 280 -1.63 -1.88 -13.73
CA ALA A 280 -1.45 -0.63 -13.03
C ALA A 280 -2.49 -0.41 -11.92
N GLU A 281 -3.66 -1.06 -12.06
CA GLU A 281 -4.74 -0.96 -11.10
C GLU A 281 -4.66 -1.97 -9.94
N ARG A 282 -3.84 -3.00 -10.10
CA ARG A 282 -3.78 -4.19 -9.24
C ARG A 282 -2.44 -4.31 -8.49
N VAL A 283 -1.48 -3.46 -8.84
CA VAL A 283 -0.15 -3.42 -8.21
C VAL A 283 -0.04 -2.23 -7.26
N SER A 284 0.40 -2.49 -6.04
CA SER A 284 0.74 -1.48 -5.04
C SER A 284 2.25 -1.37 -4.86
N PHE A 285 2.69 -0.29 -4.23
CA PHE A 285 4.07 -0.13 -3.79
C PHE A 285 4.13 -0.10 -2.27
N LEU A 286 5.00 -0.90 -1.67
CA LEU A 286 5.24 -0.97 -0.24
C LEU A 286 6.67 -0.52 0.07
N GLU A 287 6.82 0.35 1.05
CA GLU A 287 8.15 0.62 1.59
C GLU A 287 8.58 -0.46 2.57
N TYR A 288 9.90 -0.63 2.71
CA TYR A 288 10.47 -1.51 3.73
C TYR A 288 9.98 -1.17 5.14
N ALA A 289 9.78 0.12 5.43
CA ALA A 289 9.19 0.55 6.69
C ALA A 289 7.78 -0.04 6.86
N ASN A 290 6.92 0.05 5.83
CA ASN A 290 5.56 -0.50 5.91
C ASN A 290 5.55 -2.01 6.18
N VAL A 291 6.49 -2.75 5.60
CA VAL A 291 6.63 -4.21 5.83
C VAL A 291 7.08 -4.50 7.26
N LEU A 292 8.12 -3.82 7.75
CA LEU A 292 8.63 -3.99 9.11
C LEU A 292 7.51 -3.78 10.14
N ASP A 293 6.73 -2.71 9.97
CA ASP A 293 5.66 -2.38 10.92
C ASP A 293 4.45 -3.29 10.81
N TRP A 294 4.13 -3.74 9.60
CA TRP A 294 3.09 -4.74 9.42
C TRP A 294 3.45 -6.02 10.18
N HIS A 295 4.69 -6.47 10.06
CA HIS A 295 5.18 -7.61 10.82
C HIS A 295 5.15 -7.36 12.33
N GLU A 296 5.73 -6.25 12.81
CA GLU A 296 5.78 -5.93 14.24
C GLU A 296 4.38 -5.82 14.87
N ARG A 297 3.40 -5.25 14.15
CA ARG A 297 2.01 -5.18 14.62
C ARG A 297 1.41 -6.57 14.82
N LEU A 298 1.57 -7.45 13.82
CA LEU A 298 1.02 -8.80 13.87
C LEU A 298 1.73 -9.66 14.92
N ALA A 299 3.06 -9.53 15.03
CA ALA A 299 3.84 -10.25 16.04
C ALA A 299 3.46 -9.85 17.47
N LYS A 300 3.12 -8.57 17.71
CA LYS A 300 2.64 -8.08 19.02
C LYS A 300 1.17 -8.45 19.29
N GLY A 301 0.34 -8.54 18.25
CA GLY A 301 -1.09 -8.84 18.36
C GLY A 301 -1.43 -10.33 18.43
N GLY A 302 -0.54 -11.22 17.96
CA GLY A 302 -0.74 -12.68 17.96
C GLY A 302 -0.49 -13.40 19.29
N GLY A 303 -0.37 -12.65 20.40
CA GLY A 303 -0.08 -13.16 21.75
C GLY A 303 -1.24 -13.08 22.74
N ALA A 304 -2.48 -13.28 22.28
CA ALA A 304 -3.68 -13.37 23.12
C ALA A 304 -4.43 -14.67 22.87
#